data_AF-D8U9U7-F1
#
_entry.id   AF-D8U9U7-F1
#
_cell.length_a   1.000
_cell.length_b   1.000
_cell.length_c   1.000
_cell.angle_alpha   90.00
_cell.angle_beta   90.00
_cell.angle_gamma   90.00
#
_symmetry.space_group_name_H-M   'P 1'
#
loop_
_entity.id
_entity.type
_entity.pdbx_description
1 polymer ?
#
loop_
_entity_poly.entity_id
_entity_poly.type
_entity_poly.pdbx_seq_one_letter_code
_entity_poly.pdbx_strand_id
1 'polypeptide(L)'
;MYVFPEARVEANADVYSFGILMWELVSGGVRPFPHLPPDHIPRHVYKGARPTFRDLVPLSYRGLAQACWAADPRRRPKTADLVSLIISQLQELE
;
A
#
# COMPACT_ATOMS: atom_id res chain seq x y z
N MET A 1 15.52 8.82 -19.89
CA MET A 1 14.81 9.62 -18.89
C MET A 1 13.32 9.35 -19.08
N TYR A 2 12.70 8.58 -18.19
CA TYR A 2 11.24 8.39 -18.26
C TYR A 2 10.60 9.68 -17.76
N VAL A 3 10.06 10.48 -18.68
CA VAL A 3 9.20 11.61 -18.35
C VAL A 3 7.86 11.00 -17.96
N PHE A 4 7.49 11.07 -16.67
CA PHE A 4 6.13 10.80 -16.25
C PHE A 4 5.31 12.02 -16.66
N PRO A 5 4.42 11.94 -17.68
CA PRO A 5 3.54 13.05 -18.00
C PRO A 5 2.69 13.34 -16.76
N GLU A 6 2.49 14.62 -16.47
CA GLU A 6 1.74 15.21 -15.33
C GLU A 6 1.11 14.16 -14.40
N ALA A 7 1.75 13.94 -13.24
CA ALA A 7 1.26 13.01 -12.24
C ALA A 7 -0.19 13.38 -11.87
N ARG A 8 -1.16 12.63 -12.42
CA ARG A 8 -2.56 12.78 -12.08
C ARG A 8 -2.73 12.32 -10.63
N VAL A 9 -2.97 13.28 -9.75
CA VAL A 9 -3.37 13.00 -8.37
C VAL A 9 -4.82 12.54 -8.41
N GLU A 10 -5.02 11.23 -8.33
CA GLU A 10 -6.32 10.59 -8.25
C GLU A 10 -6.47 9.94 -6.87
N ALA A 11 -7.69 9.89 -6.33
CA ALA A 11 -7.93 9.26 -5.02
C ALA A 11 -7.40 7.81 -4.93
N ASN A 12 -7.32 7.10 -6.06
CA ASN A 12 -6.73 5.76 -6.12
C ASN A 12 -5.22 5.74 -5.83
N ALA A 13 -4.49 6.83 -6.08
CA ALA A 13 -3.07 6.99 -5.80
C ALA A 13 -2.84 7.23 -4.32
N ASP A 14 -3.73 7.98 -3.66
CA ASP A 14 -3.73 8.13 -2.21
C ASP A 14 -4.01 6.79 -1.52
N VAL A 15 -4.98 6.02 -2.02
CA VAL A 15 -5.26 4.65 -1.52
C VAL A 15 -4.03 3.74 -1.67
N TYR A 16 -3.29 3.85 -2.78
CA TYR A 16 -2.04 3.10 -2.93
C TYR A 16 -1.02 3.48 -1.86
N SER A 17 -0.76 4.78 -1.69
CA SER A 17 0.18 5.29 -0.70
C SER A 17 -0.23 4.93 0.72
N PHE A 18 -1.53 4.89 1.00
CA PHE A 18 -2.07 4.43 2.27
C PHE A 18 -1.75 2.94 2.54
N GLY A 19 -1.81 2.08 1.52
CA GLY A 19 -1.37 0.68 1.67
C GLY A 19 0.11 0.56 2.03
N ILE A 20 0.97 1.40 1.44
CA ILE A 20 2.40 1.47 1.79
C ILE A 20 2.57 1.95 3.23
N LEU A 21 1.84 2.99 3.64
CA LEU A 21 1.85 3.51 5.00
C LEU A 21 1.44 2.44 6.02
N MET A 22 0.41 1.64 5.74
CA MET A 22 0.01 0.52 6.59
C MET A 22 1.17 -0.46 6.81
N TRP A 23 1.92 -0.79 5.75
CA TRP A 23 3.11 -1.61 5.90
C TRP A 23 4.20 -0.92 6.72
N GLU A 24 4.43 0.37 6.51
CA GLU A 24 5.45 1.14 7.25
C GLU A 24 5.17 1.14 8.76
N LEU A 25 3.91 1.31 9.17
CA LEU A 25 3.47 1.29 10.57
C LEU A 25 3.88 0.01 11.30
N VAL A 26 3.69 -1.16 10.67
CA VAL A 26 4.02 -2.46 11.26
C VAL A 26 5.48 -2.89 11.02
N SER A 27 6.18 -2.21 10.11
CA SER A 27 7.59 -2.48 9.81
C SER A 27 8.55 -1.90 10.85
N GLY A 28 8.10 -0.95 11.68
CA GLY A 28 8.94 -0.25 12.65
C GLY A 28 9.91 0.75 12.02
N GLY A 29 9.49 1.43 10.94
CA GLY A 29 10.29 2.45 10.25
C GLY A 29 11.35 1.87 9.29
N VAL A 30 11.26 0.59 8.94
CA VAL A 30 12.10 -0.03 7.91
C VAL A 30 11.65 0.49 6.54
N ARG A 31 12.60 0.72 5.62
CA ARG A 31 12.26 1.13 4.25
C ARG A 31 11.62 -0.05 3.49
N PRO A 32 10.58 0.15 2.67
CA PRO A 32 9.89 -0.93 1.94
C PRO A 32 10.78 -1.78 1.02
N PHE A 33 11.82 -1.19 0.44
CA PHE A 33 12.76 -1.84 -0.46
C PHE A 33 14.20 -1.47 -0.09
N PRO A 34 14.74 -2.01 1.03
CA PRO A 34 16.02 -1.53 1.58
C PRO A 34 17.22 -1.86 0.67
N HIS A 35 17.07 -2.83 -0.24
CA HIS A 35 18.11 -3.26 -1.17
C HIS A 35 18.05 -2.56 -2.54
N LEU A 36 17.05 -1.69 -2.76
CA LEU A 36 16.89 -0.99 -4.04
C LEU A 36 17.25 0.49 -3.89
N PRO A 37 18.06 1.03 -4.82
CA PRO A 37 18.20 2.47 -4.99
C PRO A 37 16.82 3.13 -5.22
N PRO A 38 16.55 4.32 -4.65
CA PRO A 38 15.23 4.96 -4.74
C PRO A 38 14.70 5.14 -6.18
N ASP A 39 15.59 5.43 -7.12
CA ASP A 39 15.33 5.60 -8.55
C ASP A 39 14.98 4.27 -9.26
N HIS A 40 15.38 3.14 -8.70
CA HIS A 40 15.04 1.81 -9.21
C HIS A 40 13.69 1.28 -8.70
N ILE A 41 13.16 1.83 -7.60
CA ILE A 41 11.91 1.38 -6.97
C ILE A 41 10.72 1.43 -7.94
N PRO A 42 10.46 2.54 -8.67
CA PRO A 42 9.29 2.61 -9.57
C PRO A 42 9.27 1.48 -10.61
N ARG A 43 10.43 1.12 -11.17
CA ARG A 43 10.56 0.03 -12.14
C ARG A 43 10.20 -1.33 -11.53
N HIS A 44 10.62 -1.60 -10.30
CA HIS A 44 10.32 -2.86 -9.62
C HIS A 44 8.85 -2.93 -9.19
N VAL A 45 8.31 -1.82 -8.68
CA VAL A 45 6.88 -1.71 -8.34
C VAL A 45 5.99 -1.92 -9.56
N TYR A 46 6.37 -1.36 -10.72
CA TYR A 46 5.70 -1.58 -12.00
C TYR A 46 5.73 -3.06 -12.43
N LYS A 47 6.82 -3.77 -12.14
CA LYS A 47 6.94 -5.23 -12.34
C LYS A 47 6.25 -6.09 -11.29
N GLY A 48 5.54 -5.47 -10.33
CA GLY A 48 4.78 -6.19 -9.30
C GLY A 48 5.49 -6.36 -7.96
N ALA A 49 6.68 -5.78 -7.76
CA ALA A 49 7.31 -5.81 -6.44
C ALA A 49 6.43 -5.12 -5.40
N ARG A 50 6.26 -5.73 -4.23
CA ARG A 50 5.50 -5.20 -3.09
C ARG A 50 6.24 -5.47 -1.78
N PRO A 51 6.03 -4.66 -0.73
CA PRO A 51 6.62 -4.90 0.57
C PRO A 51 6.11 -6.21 1.18
N THR A 52 6.97 -6.94 1.87
CA THR A 52 6.61 -8.22 2.52
C THR A 52 6.31 -8.00 3.99
N PHE A 53 5.17 -8.50 4.45
CA PHE A 53 4.81 -8.45 5.87
C PHE A 53 5.48 -9.58 6.65
N ARG A 54 5.76 -9.33 7.94
CA ARG A 54 6.15 -10.40 8.88
C ARG A 54 4.94 -11.28 9.19
N ASP A 55 5.18 -12.55 9.49
CA ASP A 55 4.10 -13.53 9.72
C ASP A 55 3.20 -13.20 10.90
N LEU A 56 3.73 -12.48 11.89
CA LEU A 56 3.01 -12.01 13.07
C LEU A 56 1.94 -10.93 12.78
N VAL A 57 1.96 -10.32 11.59
CA VAL A 57 0.96 -9.31 11.23
C VAL A 57 -0.37 -10.01 10.90
N PRO A 58 -1.51 -9.58 11.47
CA PRO A 58 -2.81 -10.19 11.20
C PRO A 58 -3.13 -10.28 9.70
N LEU A 59 -3.75 -11.38 9.26
CA LEU A 59 -4.10 -11.59 7.85
C LEU A 59 -5.08 -10.53 7.33
N SER A 60 -6.03 -10.09 8.16
CA SER A 60 -6.97 -9.01 7.83
C SER A 60 -6.25 -7.71 7.50
N TYR A 61 -5.25 -7.33 8.29
CA TYR A 61 -4.42 -6.15 8.08
C TYR A 61 -3.58 -6.27 6.79
N ARG A 62 -2.92 -7.42 6.60
CA ARG A 62 -2.14 -7.72 5.39
C ARG A 62 -3.01 -7.63 4.14
N GLY A 63 -4.18 -8.26 4.17
CA GLY A 63 -5.12 -8.29 3.05
C GLY A 63 -5.62 -6.88 2.69
N LEU A 64 -5.92 -6.05 3.70
CA LEU A 64 -6.37 -4.68 3.47
C LEU A 64 -5.28 -3.82 2.83
N ALA A 65 -4.06 -3.84 3.37
CA ALA A 65 -2.92 -3.14 2.76
C ALA A 65 -2.65 -3.64 1.33
N GLN A 66 -2.80 -4.96 1.10
CA GLN A 66 -2.64 -5.56 -0.22
C GLN A 66 -3.69 -5.14 -1.24
N ALA A 67 -4.94 -4.95 -0.80
CA ALA A 67 -5.99 -4.39 -1.63
C ALA A 67 -5.70 -2.92 -2.00
N CYS A 68 -5.19 -2.14 -1.04
CA CYS A 68 -4.83 -0.73 -1.23
C CYS A 68 -3.75 -0.54 -2.32
N TRP A 69 -2.71 -1.38 -2.35
CA TRP A 69 -1.63 -1.28 -3.35
C TRP A 69 -1.78 -2.20 -4.57
N ALA A 70 -3.02 -2.58 -4.92
CA ALA A 70 -3.31 -3.38 -6.10
C ALA A 70 -2.71 -2.74 -7.37
N ALA A 71 -2.18 -3.58 -8.27
CA ALA A 71 -1.53 -3.12 -9.50
C ALA A 71 -2.50 -2.36 -10.42
N ASP A 72 -3.72 -2.87 -10.58
CA ASP A 72 -4.81 -2.17 -11.26
C ASP A 72 -5.45 -1.15 -10.29
N PRO A 73 -5.39 0.16 -10.56
CA PRO A 73 -6.01 1.18 -9.73
C PRO A 73 -7.52 0.99 -9.51
N ARG A 74 -8.22 0.36 -10.45
CA ARG A 74 -9.67 0.10 -10.38
C ARG A 74 -10.02 -1.02 -9.39
N ARG A 75 -9.04 -1.84 -9.02
CA ARG A 75 -9.19 -2.92 -8.03
C ARG A 75 -8.91 -2.47 -6.59
N ARG A 76 -8.45 -1.23 -6.41
CA ARG A 76 -8.23 -0.65 -5.10
C ARG A 76 -9.59 -0.30 -4.47
N PRO A 77 -9.74 -0.43 -3.14
CA PRO A 77 -10.97 -0.05 -2.46
C PRO A 77 -11.26 1.44 -2.65
N LYS A 78 -12.53 1.82 -2.66
CA LYS A 78 -12.90 3.23 -2.54
C LYS A 78 -12.55 3.70 -1.14
N THR A 79 -12.20 4.97 -1.00
CA THR A 79 -11.83 5.55 0.30
C THR A 79 -12.93 5.38 1.36
N ALA A 80 -14.20 5.53 0.97
CA ALA A 80 -15.33 5.31 1.88
C ALA A 80 -15.38 3.86 2.40
N ASP A 81 -15.28 2.87 1.51
CA ASP A 81 -15.28 1.45 1.89
C ASP A 81 -14.08 1.11 2.78
N LEU A 82 -12.91 1.67 2.47
CA LEU A 82 -11.68 1.51 3.25
C LEU A 82 -11.86 2.04 4.69
N VAL A 83 -12.43 3.23 4.87
CA VAL A 83 -12.68 3.80 6.20
C VAL A 83 -13.66 2.93 6.99
N SER A 84 -14.76 2.48 6.37
CA SER A 84 -15.72 1.59 7.02
C SER A 84 -15.09 0.27 7.46
N LEU A 85 -14.24 -0.33 6.61
CA LEU A 85 -13.51 -1.56 6.94
C LEU A 85 -12.56 -1.37 8.12
N ILE A 86 -11.81 -0.25 8.15
CA ILE A 86 -10.88 0.04 9.25
C ILE A 86 -11.65 0.23 10.56
N ILE A 87 -12.75 0.99 10.54
CA ILE A 87 -13.58 1.19 11.74
C ILE A 87 -14.10 -0.14 12.28
N SER A 88 -14.60 -1.02 11.40
CA SER A 88 -15.06 -2.37 11.80
C SER A 88 -13.92 -3.17 12.44
N GLN A 89 -12.73 -3.18 11.84
CA GLN A 89 -11.58 -3.90 12.40
C GLN A 89 -11.13 -3.33 13.75
N LEU A 90 -11.19 -2.01 13.95
CA LEU A 90 -10.83 -1.39 15.21
C LEU A 90 -11.84 -1.73 16.32
N GLN A 91 -13.13 -1.78 16.00
CA GLN A 91 -14.18 -2.18 16.94
C GLN A 91 -14.08 -3.64 17.39
N GLU A 92 -13.48 -4.52 16.58
CA GLU A 92 -13.23 -5.93 16.95
C GLU A 92 -12.05 -6.10 17.92
N LEU A 93 -11.23 -5.07 18.11
CA LEU A 93 -10.06 -5.08 19.00
C LEU A 93 -10.34 -4.52 20.39
N GLU A 94 -11.52 -3.91 20.59
CA GLU A 94 -12.04 -3.39 21.86
C GLU A 94 -12.87 -4.46 22.59
#